data_AF-H0QNA8-F1
#
_entry.id   AF-H0QNA8-F1
#
_cell.length_a   1.000
_cell.length_b   1.000
_cell.length_c   1.000
_cell.angle_alpha   90.00
_cell.angle_beta   90.00
_cell.angle_gamma   90.00
#
_symmetry.space_group_name_H-M   'P 1'
#
loop_
_entity.id
_entity.type
_entity.pdbx_description
1 polymer ?
#
loop_
_entity_poly.entity_id
_entity_poly.type
_entity_poly.pdbx_seq_one_letter_code
_entity_poly.pdbx_strand_id
1 'polypeptide(L)'
;MNIEQWWPNLKPATQAWLIDNNGDAVPEGLAAEIAEAGGPAASDARQGGDDEPPGFYFPDEVVDWIEAVGNGETPEPPLPR
;
A
#
# COMPACT_ATOMS: atom_id res chain seq x y z
N MET A 1 -2.21 10.42 2.81
CA MET A 1 -3.20 10.05 1.77
C MET A 1 -4.29 9.19 2.44
N ASN A 2 -5.57 9.23 2.06
CA ASN A 2 -6.59 8.49 2.81
C ASN A 2 -6.77 7.07 2.28
N ILE A 3 -6.07 6.11 2.89
CA ILE A 3 -6.10 4.68 2.52
C ILE A 3 -7.51 4.11 2.57
N GLU A 4 -8.29 4.54 3.57
CA GLU A 4 -9.70 4.21 3.75
C GLU A 4 -10.58 4.52 2.53
N GLN A 5 -10.15 5.44 1.65
CA GLN A 5 -10.93 5.81 0.46
C GLN A 5 -10.67 4.91 -0.75
N TRP A 6 -9.47 4.36 -0.89
CA TRP A 6 -9.10 3.53 -2.05
C TRP A 6 -9.06 2.03 -1.73
N TRP A 7 -8.73 1.67 -0.49
CA TRP A 7 -8.72 0.28 -0.03
C TRP A 7 -9.99 -0.50 -0.38
N PRO A 8 -11.22 -0.01 -0.07
CA PRO A 8 -12.44 -0.76 -0.39
C PRO A 8 -12.73 -0.90 -1.89
N ASN A 9 -12.06 -0.12 -2.75
CA ASN A 9 -12.21 -0.20 -4.21
C ASN A 9 -11.27 -1.24 -4.84
N LEU A 10 -10.30 -1.75 -4.09
CA LEU A 10 -9.41 -2.81 -4.56
C LEU A 10 -10.15 -4.14 -4.70
N LYS A 11 -9.66 -4.99 -5.61
CA LYS A 11 -10.10 -6.37 -5.68
C LYS A 11 -9.72 -7.08 -4.38
N PRO A 12 -10.55 -8.03 -3.90
CA PRO A 12 -10.22 -8.83 -2.71
C PRO A 12 -8.85 -9.55 -2.82
N ALA A 13 -8.48 -9.99 -4.03
CA ALA A 13 -7.18 -10.62 -4.27
C ALA A 13 -6.01 -9.63 -4.08
N THR A 14 -6.19 -8.37 -4.45
CA THR A 14 -5.18 -7.31 -4.27
C THR A 14 -5.05 -6.95 -2.80
N GLN A 15 -6.17 -6.82 -2.08
CA GLN A 15 -6.15 -6.60 -0.62
C GLN A 15 -5.44 -7.74 0.10
N ALA A 16 -5.75 -9.00 -0.24
CA ALA A 16 -5.09 -10.16 0.33
C ALA A 16 -3.58 -10.15 0.06
N TRP A 17 -3.18 -9.89 -1.20
CA TRP A 17 -1.76 -9.80 -1.54
C TRP A 17 -1.04 -8.71 -0.73
N LEU A 18 -1.66 -7.54 -0.59
CA LEU A 18 -1.12 -6.42 0.19
C LEU A 18 -0.97 -6.75 1.68
N ILE A 19 -1.91 -7.51 2.25
CA ILE A 19 -1.83 -7.99 3.63
C ILE A 19 -0.69 -9.01 3.77
N ASP A 20 -0.59 -9.98 2.87
CA ASP A 20 0.39 -11.07 2.94
C ASP A 20 1.83 -10.63 2.62
N ASN A 21 2.02 -9.56 1.83
CA ASN A 21 3.32 -9.10 1.32
C ASN A 21 3.57 -7.62 1.69
N ASN A 22 3.05 -7.20 2.86
CA ASN A 22 3.16 -5.81 3.26
C ASN A 22 4.63 -5.42 3.49
N GLY A 23 5.07 -4.31 2.89
CA GLY A 23 6.47 -3.88 2.91
C GLY A 23 7.33 -4.41 1.75
N ASP A 24 6.83 -5.34 0.93
CA ASP A 24 7.49 -5.75 -0.31
C ASP A 24 7.19 -4.80 -1.47
N ALA A 25 8.04 -4.88 -2.52
CA ALA A 25 7.83 -4.18 -3.77
C ALA A 25 6.51 -4.63 -4.44
N VAL A 26 5.61 -3.69 -4.69
CA VAL A 26 4.33 -3.99 -5.33
C VAL A 26 4.53 -4.23 -6.84
N PRO A 27 4.01 -5.35 -7.38
CA PRO A 27 4.05 -5.61 -8.81
C PRO A 27 3.31 -4.54 -9.61
N GLU A 28 3.80 -4.23 -10.82
CA GLU A 28 3.24 -3.18 -11.69
C GLU A 28 1.73 -3.34 -11.94
N GLY A 29 1.25 -4.59 -12.11
CA GLY A 29 -0.17 -4.87 -12.30
C GLY A 29 -1.06 -4.53 -11.10
N LEU A 30 -0.53 -4.67 -9.88
CA LEU A 30 -1.24 -4.28 -8.66
C LEU A 30 -1.16 -2.77 -8.45
N ALA A 31 0.00 -2.16 -8.72
CA ALA A 31 0.20 -0.72 -8.65
C ALA A 31 -0.75 0.03 -9.61
N ALA A 32 -1.01 -0.51 -10.80
CA ALA A 32 -2.00 0.03 -11.73
C ALA A 32 -3.42 0.02 -11.13
N GLU A 33 -3.83 -1.09 -10.52
CA GLU A 33 -5.14 -1.19 -9.86
C GLU A 33 -5.26 -0.23 -8.68
N ILE A 34 -4.21 -0.10 -7.87
CA ILE A 34 -4.15 0.85 -6.75
C ILE A 34 -4.31 2.28 -7.25
N ALA A 35 -3.63 2.64 -8.35
CA ALA A 35 -3.80 3.96 -8.97
C ALA A 35 -5.21 4.19 -9.49
N GLU A 36 -5.83 3.19 -10.14
CA GLU A 36 -7.22 3.26 -10.61
C GLU A 36 -8.22 3.41 -9.45
N ALA A 37 -7.93 2.83 -8.29
CA ALA A 37 -8.73 2.93 -7.07
C ALA A 37 -8.62 4.31 -6.36
N GLY A 38 -7.75 5.20 -6.84
CA GLY A 38 -7.44 6.48 -6.20
C GLY A 38 -6.34 6.40 -5.14
N GLY A 39 -5.60 5.28 -5.10
CA GLY A 39 -4.40 5.07 -4.32
C GLY A 39 -3.14 5.67 -4.97
N PRO A 40 -1.98 5.59 -4.31
CA PRO A 40 -0.75 6.19 -4.82
C PRO A 40 -0.32 5.52 -6.13
N ALA A 41 -0.06 6.34 -7.14
CA ALA A 41 0.40 5.85 -8.43
C ALA A 41 1.90 5.49 -8.36
N ALA A 42 2.36 4.63 -9.27
CA ALA A 42 3.76 4.23 -9.34
C ALA A 42 4.76 5.41 -9.39
N SER A 43 4.32 6.56 -9.92
CA SER A 43 5.11 7.80 -9.99
C SER A 43 5.26 8.54 -8.66
N ASP A 44 4.47 8.20 -7.65
CA ASP A 44 4.50 8.76 -6.28
C ASP A 44 5.36 7.88 -5.33
N ALA A 45 5.85 6.73 -5.82
CA ALA A 45 6.67 5.85 -5.01
C ALA A 45 8.01 6.47 -4.62
N ARG A 46 8.41 6.18 -3.38
CA ARG A 46 9.80 6.25 -2.97
C ARG A 46 10.57 5.17 -3.74
N GLN A 47 11.64 5.56 -4.45
CA GLN A 47 12.61 4.56 -4.91
C GLN A 47 13.20 3.88 -3.67
N GLY A 48 13.24 2.54 -3.67
CA GLY A 48 13.82 1.74 -2.59
C GLY A 48 15.24 2.21 -2.24
N GLY A 49 15.72 1.82 -1.06
CA GLY A 49 17.11 2.06 -0.66
C GLY A 49 18.12 1.41 -1.63
N ASP A 50 19.40 1.77 -1.52
CA ASP A 50 20.50 1.23 -2.35
C ASP A 50 20.59 -0.32 -2.37
N ASP A 51 19.95 -0.99 -1.41
CA ASP A 51 19.92 -2.45 -1.23
C ASP A 51 18.57 -3.11 -1.60
N GLU A 52 17.53 -2.32 -1.90
CA GLU A 52 16.21 -2.82 -2.25
C GLU A 52 16.06 -3.02 -3.77
N PRO A 53 15.37 -4.08 -4.21
CA PRO A 53 15.08 -4.25 -5.63
C PRO A 53 14.25 -3.05 -6.12
N PRO A 54 14.50 -2.58 -7.36
CA PRO A 54 13.72 -1.46 -7.90
C PRO A 54 12.23 -1.83 -7.97
N GLY A 55 11.37 -0.96 -7.45
CA GLY A 55 9.94 -1.24 -7.40
C GLY A 55 9.14 -0.14 -6.72
N PHE A 56 7.83 -0.35 -6.69
CA PHE A 56 6.89 0.51 -5.99
C PHE A 56 6.82 0.08 -4.53
N TYR A 57 7.28 0.95 -3.62
CA TYR A 57 7.16 0.74 -2.19
C TYR A 57 6.17 1.74 -1.61
N PHE A 58 5.32 1.24 -0.73
CA PHE A 58 4.42 2.09 0.04
C PHE A 58 5.20 2.86 1.13
N PRO A 59 4.78 4.08 1.46
CA PRO A 59 5.30 4.77 2.65
C PRO A 59 4.88 4.00 3.91
N ASP A 60 5.65 4.15 5.00
CA ASP A 60 5.43 3.46 6.27
C ASP A 60 3.98 3.62 6.78
N GLU A 61 3.38 4.81 6.59
CA GLU A 61 1.99 5.08 6.99
C GLU A 61 0.96 4.16 6.31
N VAL A 62 1.25 3.71 5.09
CA VAL A 62 0.39 2.79 4.35
C VAL A 62 0.66 1.35 4.76
N VAL A 63 1.91 1.01 5.02
CA VAL A 63 2.31 -0.29 5.55
C VAL A 63 1.64 -0.51 6.91
N ASP A 64 1.81 0.40 7.87
CA ASP A 64 1.21 0.30 9.22
C ASP A 64 -0.31 0.12 9.17
N TRP A 65 -0.99 0.84 8.27
CA TRP A 65 -2.44 0.77 8.10
C TRP A 65 -2.88 -0.61 7.55
N ILE A 66 -2.17 -1.12 6.54
CA ILE A 66 -2.47 -2.44 5.94
C ILE A 66 -2.22 -3.56 6.94
N GLU A 67 -1.17 -3.45 7.76
CA GLU A 67 -0.87 -4.36 8.87
C GLU A 67 -2.01 -4.41 9.90
N ALA A 68 -2.50 -3.24 10.32
CA ALA A 68 -3.63 -3.17 11.25
C ALA A 68 -4.89 -3.84 10.67
N VAL A 69 -5.22 -3.58 9.40
CA VAL A 69 -6.36 -4.25 8.73
C VAL A 69 -6.15 -5.76 8.62
N GLY A 70 -4.95 -6.21 8.26
CA GLY A 70 -4.60 -7.63 8.18
C GLY A 70 -4.76 -8.37 9.52
N ASN A 71 -4.44 -7.69 10.62
CA ASN A 71 -4.60 -8.21 11.99
C ASN A 71 -6.03 -8.11 12.52
N GLY A 72 -6.96 -7.50 11.76
CA GLY A 72 -8.32 -7.22 12.23
C GLY A 72 -8.40 -6.12 13.30
N GLU A 73 -7.36 -5.29 13.39
CA GLU A 73 -7.29 -4.13 14.26
C GLU A 73 -7.93 -2.91 13.58
N THR A 74 -8.30 -1.91 14.37
CA THR A 74 -8.72 -0.62 13.83
C THR A 74 -7.45 0.17 13.48
N PRO A 75 -7.23 0.51 12.20
CA PRO A 75 -6.04 1.27 11.81
C PRO A 75 -6.03 2.64 12.49
N GLU A 76 -4.90 3.02 13.05
CA GLU A 76 -4.74 4.38 13.56
C GLU A 76 -4.71 5.36 12.37
N PRO A 77 -5.37 6.53 12.50
CA PRO A 77 -5.24 7.56 11.48
C PRO A 77 -3.77 7.96 11.36
N PRO A 78 -3.24 8.15 10.14
CA PRO A 78 -1.84 8.49 9.94
C PRO A 78 -1.50 9.75 10.74
N LEU A 79 -0.50 9.64 11.63
CA LEU A 79 -0.09 10.74 12.48
C LEU A 79 0.34 11.93 11.61
N PRO A 80 -0.08 13.16 11.93
CA PRO A 80 0.42 14.34 11.23
C PRO A 80 1.93 14.44 11.47
N ARG A 81 2.74 14.34 10.40
CA ARG A 81 4.18 14.65 10.45
C ARG A 81 4.41 16.16 10.50
#